data_AF-A0A553JZ30-F1
#
_entry.id   AF-A0A553JZ30-F1
#
_cell.length_a   1.000
_cell.length_b   1.000
_cell.length_c   1.000
_cell.angle_alpha   90.00
_cell.angle_beta   90.00
_cell.angle_gamma   90.00
#
_symmetry.space_group_name_H-M   'P 1'
#
loop_
_entity.id
_entity.type
_entity.pdbx_description
1 polymer ?
#
loop_
_entity_poly.entity_id
_entity_poly.type
_entity_poly.pdbx_seq_one_letter_code
_entity_poly.pdbx_strand_id
1 'polypeptide(L)'
;MVSVGYAELEEKLRGTSRLADYLIDQLVEWNATVPVGEPLSTAPWVTRQPLDWSGSDGRLFRTVPAPRFGREGGYLPGAGHPIRVFDQVDVRYLLEDMFAKIRLFGREEVSRLGH
;
A
#
# COMPACT_ATOMS: atom_id res chain seq x y z
N MET A 1 -3.22 7.07 7.87
CA MET A 1 -4.33 6.71 6.97
C MET A 1 -3.90 7.05 5.55
N VAL A 2 -4.00 6.11 4.61
CA VAL A 2 -3.70 6.33 3.19
C VAL A 2 -5.02 6.50 2.46
N SER A 3 -5.22 7.64 1.78
CA SER A 3 -6.43 7.90 1.00
C SER A 3 -6.05 8.35 -0.40
N VAL A 4 -6.76 7.82 -1.39
CA VAL A 4 -6.68 8.18 -2.80
C VAL A 4 -8.12 8.32 -3.32
N GLY A 5 -8.37 9.34 -4.14
CA GLY A 5 -9.69 9.54 -4.74
C GLY A 5 -9.91 8.65 -5.96
N TYR A 6 -11.18 8.35 -6.28
CA TYR A 6 -11.50 7.59 -7.50
C TYR A 6 -11.02 8.31 -8.76
N ALA A 7 -11.20 9.64 -8.85
CA ALA A 7 -10.75 10.41 -10.02
C ALA A 7 -9.23 10.29 -10.25
N GLU A 8 -8.43 10.28 -9.18
CA GLU A 8 -6.98 10.10 -9.30
C GLU A 8 -6.63 8.68 -9.73
N LEU A 9 -7.29 7.65 -9.17
CA LEU A 9 -7.10 6.27 -9.62
C LEU A 9 -7.44 6.10 -11.10
N GLU A 10 -8.56 6.68 -11.54
CA GLU A 10 -8.97 6.60 -12.94
C GLU A 10 -7.98 7.30 -13.86
N GLU A 11 -7.61 8.54 -13.55
CA GLU A 11 -6.64 9.31 -14.35
C GLU A 11 -5.29 8.61 -14.44
N LYS A 12 -4.82 8.02 -13.34
CA LYS A 12 -3.48 7.45 -13.27
C LYS A 12 -3.39 6.01 -13.77
N LEU A 13 -4.44 5.21 -13.69
CA LEU A 13 -4.36 3.77 -13.91
C LEU A 13 -5.36 3.21 -14.93
N ARG A 14 -6.52 3.85 -15.15
CA ARG A 14 -7.54 3.28 -16.03
C ARG A 14 -7.01 3.15 -17.46
N GLY A 15 -7.27 2.02 -18.10
CA GLY A 15 -6.82 1.69 -19.45
C GLY A 15 -5.34 1.32 -19.57
N THR A 16 -4.57 1.31 -18.47
CA THR A 16 -3.13 0.96 -18.52
C THR A 16 -2.90 -0.55 -18.53
N SER A 17 -3.84 -1.34 -18.00
CA SER A 17 -3.83 -2.80 -18.05
C SER A 17 -5.19 -3.36 -17.61
N ARG A 18 -5.46 -4.63 -17.97
CA ARG A 18 -6.65 -5.34 -17.49
C ARG A 18 -6.68 -5.47 -15.97
N LEU A 19 -5.51 -5.65 -15.34
CA LEU A 19 -5.38 -5.68 -13.88
C LEU A 19 -5.75 -4.34 -13.25
N ALA A 20 -5.26 -3.23 -13.82
CA ALA A 20 -5.57 -1.90 -13.31
C ALA A 20 -7.08 -1.63 -13.35
N ASP A 21 -7.73 -1.89 -14.49
CA ASP A 21 -9.16 -1.70 -14.66
C ASP A 21 -9.96 -2.56 -13.68
N TYR A 22 -9.59 -3.85 -13.55
CA TYR A 22 -10.19 -4.77 -12.61
C TYR A 22 -10.10 -4.27 -11.15
N LEU A 23 -8.93 -3.80 -10.71
CA LEU A 23 -8.75 -3.32 -9.35
C LEU A 23 -9.58 -2.07 -9.04
N ILE A 24 -9.70 -1.15 -10.00
CA ILE A 24 -10.53 0.05 -9.86
C ILE A 24 -12.01 -0.35 -9.77
N ASP A 25 -12.47 -1.19 -10.69
CA ASP A 25 -13.87 -1.60 -10.75
C ASP A 25 -14.29 -2.36 -9.49
N GLN A 26 -13.44 -3.27 -8.98
CA GLN A 26 -13.66 -3.96 -7.71
C GLN A 26 -13.73 -3.00 -6.51
N LEU A 27 -12.87 -1.99 -6.46
CA LEU A 27 -12.89 -1.00 -5.38
C LEU A 27 -14.19 -0.19 -5.39
N VAL A 28 -14.62 0.26 -6.58
CA VAL A 28 -15.85 1.04 -6.75
C VAL A 28 -17.07 0.20 -6.41
N GLU A 29 -17.15 -1.02 -6.94
CA GLU A 29 -18.25 -1.96 -6.68
C GLU A 29 -18.35 -2.26 -5.18
N TRP A 30 -17.22 -2.59 -4.54
CA TRP A 30 -17.20 -2.87 -3.10
C TRP A 30 -17.69 -1.67 -2.28
N ASN A 31 -17.16 -0.48 -2.54
CA ASN A 31 -17.54 0.73 -1.80
C ASN A 31 -18.99 1.15 -2.04
N ALA A 32 -19.61 0.75 -3.15
CA ALA A 32 -21.03 0.94 -3.40
C ALA A 32 -21.91 -0.02 -2.57
N THR A 33 -21.40 -1.19 -2.18
CA THR A 33 -22.14 -2.19 -1.38
C THR A 33 -22.05 -1.98 0.13
N VAL A 34 -21.04 -1.25 0.60
CA VAL A 34 -20.84 -0.99 2.03
C VAL A 34 -21.61 0.29 2.41
N PRO A 35 -22.59 0.24 3.33
CA PRO A 35 -23.23 1.45 3.85
C PRO A 35 -22.19 2.29 4.60
N VAL A 36 -21.77 3.40 3.99
CA VAL A 36 -20.56 4.12 4.39
C VAL A 36 -20.81 5.04 5.58
N GLY A 37 -20.12 4.78 6.70
CA GLY A 37 -19.75 5.79 7.68
C GLY A 37 -18.34 6.35 7.42
N GLU A 38 -17.43 5.53 6.86
CA GLU A 38 -16.11 5.94 6.40
C GLU A 38 -15.71 5.11 5.17
N PRO A 39 -15.32 5.72 4.03
CA PRO A 39 -14.73 4.99 2.92
C PRO A 39 -13.50 4.24 3.41
N LEU A 40 -13.34 2.99 3.00
CA LEU A 40 -12.21 2.15 3.40
C LEU A 40 -10.92 2.83 2.93
N SER A 41 -10.24 3.52 3.85
CA SER A 41 -8.86 3.91 3.65
C SER A 41 -8.08 2.63 3.40
N THR A 42 -7.34 2.57 2.30
CA THR A 42 -6.59 1.37 1.94
C THR A 42 -5.61 1.12 3.06
N ALA A 43 -5.81 0.02 3.80
CA ALA A 43 -4.79 -0.50 4.68
C ALA A 43 -3.56 -0.75 3.79
N PRO A 44 -2.36 -0.23 4.14
CA PRO A 44 -1.19 -0.49 3.33
C PRO A 44 -0.94 -2.00 3.36
N TRP A 45 -1.30 -2.66 2.26
CA TRP A 45 -0.82 -3.98 1.91
C TRP A 45 0.69 -3.94 2.11
N VAL A 46 1.20 -4.85 2.93
CA VAL A 46 2.59 -4.90 3.39
C VAL A 46 3.53 -4.65 2.21
N THR A 47 3.98 -3.41 2.08
CA THR A 47 4.90 -3.01 1.03
C THR A 47 6.28 -3.36 1.54
N ARG A 48 6.75 -4.56 1.17
CA ARG A 48 8.16 -4.92 1.32
C ARG A 48 8.96 -4.20 0.24
N GLN A 49 9.04 -2.88 0.34
CA GLN A 49 9.87 -2.04 -0.53
C GLN A 49 11.14 -1.66 0.23
N PRO A 50 12.33 -1.87 -0.34
CA PRO A 50 13.55 -1.24 0.17
C PRO A 50 13.55 0.21 -0.32
N LEU A 51 12.74 1.07 0.30
CA LEU A 51 12.82 2.51 0.05
C LEU A 51 13.82 3.09 1.05
N ASP A 52 15.01 3.44 0.56
CA ASP A 52 16.03 4.14 1.33
C ASP A 52 15.57 5.58 1.58
N TRP A 53 14.75 5.74 2.61
CA TRP A 53 14.43 7.05 3.16
C TRP A 53 15.54 7.45 4.15
N SER A 54 16.73 7.76 3.64
CA SER A 54 17.80 8.38 4.41
C SER A 54 17.68 9.90 4.31
N GLY A 55 16.89 10.49 5.21
CA GLY A 55 17.14 11.86 5.64
C GLY A 55 18.52 11.87 6.32
N SER A 56 19.34 12.84 5.98
CA SER A 56 20.77 12.95 6.30
C SER A 56 21.14 13.01 7.79
N ASP A 57 20.19 12.84 8.72
CA ASP A 57 20.41 12.83 10.17
C ASP A 57 19.63 11.72 10.92
N GLY A 58 19.61 10.50 10.38
CA GLY A 58 19.52 9.31 11.24
C GLY A 58 18.16 9.01 11.89
N ARG A 59 17.41 8.13 11.19
CA ARG A 59 16.29 7.29 11.67
C ARG A 59 14.90 7.95 11.70
N LEU A 60 14.13 7.69 10.64
CA LEU A 60 12.66 7.83 10.59
C LEU A 60 11.92 6.61 11.15
N PHE A 61 12.69 5.74 11.80
CA PHE A 61 12.16 4.54 12.41
C PHE A 61 12.75 4.37 13.80
N ARG A 62 11.93 3.91 14.72
CA ARG A 62 12.35 3.47 16.04
C ARG A 62 12.59 1.98 15.99
N THR A 63 13.70 1.52 16.57
CA THR A 63 13.89 0.09 16.77
C THR A 63 13.26 -0.31 18.09
N VAL A 64 12.29 -1.23 18.04
CA VAL A 64 11.58 -1.74 19.22
C VAL A 64 11.58 -3.26 19.22
N PRO A 65 11.43 -3.93 20.37
CA PRO A 65 11.19 -5.37 20.40
C PRO A 65 9.91 -5.73 19.64
N ALA A 66 9.95 -6.76 18.80
CA ALA A 66 8.77 -7.30 18.13
C ALA A 66 7.71 -7.66 19.17
N PRO A 67 6.46 -7.18 19.06
CA PRO A 67 5.40 -7.52 20.01
C PRO A 67 5.01 -9.00 19.88
N ARG A 68 4.43 -9.56 20.95
CA ARG A 68 3.75 -10.86 20.92
C ARG A 68 2.24 -10.64 20.93
N PHE A 69 1.48 -11.59 20.39
CA PHE A 69 0.02 -11.59 20.51
C PHE A 69 -0.39 -12.41 21.72
N GLY A 70 -1.19 -11.81 22.61
CA GLY A 70 -1.82 -12.52 23.72
C GLY A 70 -2.95 -13.42 23.23
N ARG A 71 -3.45 -14.31 24.10
CA ARG A 71 -4.59 -15.20 23.79
C ARG A 71 -5.87 -14.43 23.41
N GLU A 72 -6.02 -13.22 23.94
CA GLU A 72 -7.13 -12.31 23.65
C GLU A 72 -6.86 -11.40 22.42
N GLY A 73 -5.79 -11.64 21.66
CA GLY A 73 -5.40 -10.83 20.49
C GLY A 73 -4.71 -9.50 20.80
N GLY A 74 -4.56 -9.14 22.08
CA GLY A 74 -3.85 -7.92 22.50
C GLY A 74 -2.34 -7.97 22.25
N TYR A 75 -1.74 -6.79 22.07
CA TYR A 75 -0.29 -6.66 21.96
C TYR A 75 0.39 -6.80 23.33
N LEU A 76 1.33 -7.72 23.43
CA LEU A 76 2.19 -7.92 24.59
C LEU A 76 3.63 -7.46 24.27
N PRO A 77 4.38 -6.91 25.24
CA PRO A 77 5.81 -6.68 25.09
C PRO A 77 6.50 -7.99 24.67
N GLY A 78 7.30 -7.98 23.60
CA GLY A 78 7.76 -9.22 22.97
C GLY A 78 9.25 -9.53 23.04
N ALA A 79 9.63 -10.53 22.24
CA ALA A 79 10.63 -11.57 22.54
C ALA A 79 12.11 -11.20 22.39
N GLY A 80 12.45 -9.94 22.18
CA GLY A 80 13.84 -9.51 21.95
C GLY A 80 14.33 -9.51 20.49
N HIS A 81 13.50 -9.89 19.51
CA HIS A 81 13.82 -9.64 18.10
C HIS A 81 13.56 -8.18 17.75
N PRO A 82 14.57 -7.38 17.35
CA PRO A 82 14.37 -5.98 17.03
C PRO A 82 13.64 -5.81 15.70
N ILE A 83 12.60 -4.98 15.69
CA ILE A 83 11.89 -4.53 14.47
C ILE A 83 12.05 -3.02 14.30
N ARG A 84 11.91 -2.53 13.07
CA ARG A 84 11.86 -1.11 12.75
C ARG A 84 10.41 -0.67 12.64
N VAL A 85 10.04 0.35 13.39
CA VAL A 85 8.71 0.97 13.36
C VAL A 85 8.86 2.37 12.81
N PHE A 86 8.19 2.64 11.70
CA PHE A 86 8.15 3.97 11.08
C PHE A 86 6.88 4.67 11.59
N ASP A 87 7.04 5.79 12.30
CA ASP A 87 5.89 6.53 12.84
C ASP A 87 5.26 7.46 11.78
N GLN A 88 5.95 7.68 10.66
CA GLN A 88 5.50 8.50 9.53
C GLN A 88 5.88 7.81 8.21
N VAL A 89 5.00 7.94 7.21
CA VAL A 89 5.26 7.54 5.82
C VAL A 89 4.71 8.63 4.92
N ASP A 90 5.47 9.00 3.88
CA ASP A 90 4.91 9.84 2.83
C ASP A 90 4.10 8.98 1.87
N VAL A 91 2.80 9.18 1.98
CA VAL A 91 1.78 8.46 1.24
C VAL A 91 1.85 8.77 -0.25
N ARG A 92 2.33 9.96 -0.66
CA ARG A 92 2.41 10.31 -2.08
C ARG A 92 3.45 9.45 -2.79
N TYR A 93 4.64 9.32 -2.21
CA TYR A 93 5.68 8.44 -2.77
C TYR A 93 5.22 6.98 -2.83
N LEU A 94 4.53 6.51 -1.77
CA LEU A 94 3.98 5.15 -1.73
C LEU A 94 2.97 4.91 -2.86
N LEU A 95 2.03 5.83 -3.06
CA LEU A 95 1.00 5.72 -4.08
C LEU A 95 1.59 5.85 -5.49
N GLU A 96 2.50 6.78 -5.74
CA GLU A 96 3.15 6.94 -7.04
C GLU A 96 3.93 5.69 -7.46
N ASP A 97 4.69 5.10 -6.53
CA ASP A 97 5.44 3.87 -6.78
C ASP A 97 4.49 2.68 -7.05
N MET A 98 3.40 2.57 -6.29
CA MET A 98 2.35 1.57 -6.56
C MET A 98 1.76 1.75 -7.96
N PHE A 99 1.41 2.98 -8.35
CA PHE A 99 0.87 3.26 -9.68
C PHE A 99 1.87 2.92 -10.77
N ALA A 100 3.14 3.28 -10.60
CA ALA A 100 4.20 2.96 -11.54
C ALA A 100 4.35 1.45 -11.76
N LYS A 101 4.26 0.66 -10.69
CA LYS A 101 4.35 -0.81 -10.75
C LYS A 101 3.19 -1.46 -11.48
N ILE A 102 1.97 -1.02 -11.21
CA ILE A 102 0.78 -1.53 -11.91
C ILE A 102 0.88 -1.23 -13.41
N ARG A 103 1.26 0.00 -13.78
CA ARG A 103 1.47 0.36 -15.18
C ARG A 103 2.60 -0.44 -15.83
N LEU A 104 3.70 -0.66 -15.12
CA LEU A 104 4.83 -1.44 -15.62
C LEU A 104 4.42 -2.88 -15.92
N PHE A 105 3.69 -3.51 -15.00
CA PHE A 105 3.14 -4.85 -15.19
C PHE A 105 2.28 -4.91 -16.47
N GLY A 106 1.41 -3.92 -16.69
CA GLY A 106 0.60 -3.81 -17.92
C GLY A 106 1.41 -3.78 -19.20
N ARG A 107 2.49 -3.00 -19.23
CA ARG A 107 3.39 -2.93 -20.39
C ARG A 107 4.10 -4.26 -20.66
N GLU A 108 4.55 -4.95 -19.61
CA GLU A 108 5.19 -6.25 -19.72
C GLU A 108 4.22 -7.36 -20.16
N GLU A 109 2.95 -7.28 -19.78
CA GLU A 109 1.89 -8.17 -20.25
C GLU A 109 1.68 -8.02 -21.77
N VAL A 110 1.52 -6.79 -22.25
CA VAL A 110 1.37 -6.49 -23.68
C VAL A 110 2.59 -6.98 -24.47
N SER A 111 3.80 -6.73 -23.95
CA SER A 111 5.04 -7.21 -24.59
C SER A 111 5.14 -8.74 -24.66
N ARG A 112 4.56 -9.47 -23.70
CA ARG A 112 4.55 -10.95 -23.70
C ARG A 112 3.50 -11.55 -24.63
N LEU A 113 2.40 -10.84 -24.88
CA LEU A 113 1.30 -11.29 -25.75
C LEU A 113 1.52 -10.92 -27.24
N GLY A 114 2.49 -10.04 -27.54
CA GLY A 114 2.86 -9.62 -28.89
C GLY A 114 3.93 -10.49 -29.59
N HIS A 115 4.27 -11.65 -29.00
CA HIS A 115 5.10 -12.70 -29.58
C HIS A 115 4.26 -13.97 -29.79
#